data_AF-A0A7Y4SJT3-F1
#
_entry.id   AF-A0A7Y4SJT3-F1
#
_cell.length_a   1.000
_cell.length_b   1.000
_cell.length_c   1.000
_cell.angle_alpha   90.00
_cell.angle_beta   90.00
_cell.angle_gamma   90.00
#
_symmetry.space_group_name_H-M   'P 1'
#
loop_
_entity.id
_entity.type
_entity.pdbx_description
1 polymer ?
#
loop_
_entity_poly.entity_id
_entity_poly.type
_entity_poly.pdbx_seq_one_letter_code
_entity_poly.pdbx_strand_id
1 'polypeptide(L)'
;MSAGTNSDRSANEPTKFRNLSDDQVWERWRADIDRVKEDLYELFASRRAFLEVSELFRTNDRLQREGGNVWQWLLVNYASFVVMRIRREVDGQRNVISLNQLFSEVKERPSVITRQRYLTMLRVKAGEPLYVVNDQYFTKRWARPDAVGCADEIIDVERVESDRRALDKATKPVQEVGNRSIAHRQRVEPAELTLPAVDEALRVLEELLKSYYVLLHGASLSQAEPIPQYDTLAVYSFPWASKQHEGDE
;
A
#
# COMPACT_ATOMS: atom_id res chain seq x y z
N MET A 1 31.17 31.94 29.70
CA MET A 1 30.76 31.34 28.42
C MET A 1 29.54 30.48 28.70
N SER A 2 28.35 31.06 28.54
CA SER A 2 27.07 30.42 28.89
C SER A 2 26.62 29.47 27.80
N ALA A 3 26.27 28.25 28.19
CA ALA A 3 25.57 27.28 27.36
C ALA A 3 24.13 27.77 27.14
N GLY A 4 23.80 28.09 25.88
CA GLY A 4 22.44 28.38 25.46
C GLY A 4 21.65 27.08 25.31
N THR A 5 20.73 26.87 26.24
CA THR A 5 19.64 25.90 26.18
C THR A 5 18.72 26.21 25.01
N ASN A 6 18.64 25.31 24.03
CA ASN A 6 17.61 25.38 22.99
C ASN A 6 16.33 24.73 23.53
N SER A 7 15.61 25.53 24.32
CA SER A 7 14.23 25.27 24.77
C SER A 7 13.26 25.53 23.61
N ASP A 8 12.19 24.75 23.60
CA ASP A 8 10.93 25.03 22.92
C ASP A 8 10.90 25.21 21.40
N ARG A 9 10.70 24.09 20.70
CA ARG A 9 9.95 24.05 19.43
C ARG A 9 8.90 22.94 19.39
N SER A 10 8.31 22.57 20.54
CA SER A 10 7.21 21.57 20.57
C SER A 10 5.88 22.11 21.10
N ALA A 11 5.71 23.42 21.22
CA ALA A 11 4.46 24.03 21.63
C ALA A 11 3.94 24.98 20.54
N ASN A 12 2.67 24.80 20.15
CA ASN A 12 1.89 25.57 19.19
C ASN A 12 2.10 25.31 17.69
N GLU A 13 1.58 24.19 17.20
CA GLU A 13 0.85 24.18 15.93
C GLU A 13 -0.48 23.43 16.10
N PRO A 14 -1.63 24.00 15.66
CA PRO A 14 -2.93 23.38 15.86
C PRO A 14 -3.02 22.11 15.01
N THR A 15 -3.18 20.96 15.66
CA THR A 15 -3.46 19.67 15.02
C THR A 15 -4.82 19.78 14.34
N LYS A 16 -4.83 20.08 13.04
CA LYS A 16 -6.01 20.33 12.19
C LYS A 16 -7.11 19.25 12.29
N PHE A 17 -6.79 18.08 12.83
CA PHE A 17 -7.64 16.88 12.87
C PHE A 17 -8.37 16.65 14.20
N ARG A 18 -8.00 17.36 15.29
CA ARG A 18 -8.67 17.19 16.58
C ARG A 18 -10.13 17.69 16.61
N ASN A 19 -10.50 18.53 15.64
CA ASN A 19 -11.81 19.18 15.59
C ASN A 19 -12.81 18.51 14.64
N LEU A 20 -12.44 17.40 13.99
CA LEU A 20 -13.35 16.68 13.10
C LEU A 20 -14.31 15.78 13.90
N SER A 21 -15.58 15.81 13.54
CA SER A 21 -16.58 14.82 13.99
C SER A 21 -16.22 13.41 13.50
N ASP A 22 -16.76 12.38 14.15
CA ASP A 22 -16.52 10.98 13.76
C ASP A 22 -16.96 10.72 12.30
N ASP A 23 -18.01 11.38 11.82
CA ASP A 23 -18.48 11.25 10.43
C ASP A 23 -17.52 11.89 9.43
N GLN A 24 -16.95 13.06 9.76
CA GLN A 24 -15.93 13.69 8.91
C GLN A 24 -14.64 12.86 8.88
N VAL A 25 -14.27 12.22 9.99
CA VAL A 25 -13.13 11.31 10.01
C VAL A 25 -13.39 10.07 9.16
N TRP A 26 -14.57 9.47 9.28
CA TRP A 26 -14.97 8.31 8.48
C TRP A 26 -14.93 8.59 6.97
N GLU A 27 -15.53 9.69 6.51
CA GLU A 27 -15.51 10.05 5.09
C GLU A 27 -14.10 10.36 4.58
N ARG A 28 -13.24 10.96 5.41
CA ARG A 28 -11.83 11.14 5.07
C ARG A 28 -11.11 9.80 4.93
N TRP A 29 -11.27 8.87 5.88
CA TRP A 29 -10.64 7.54 5.78
C TRP A 29 -11.10 6.77 4.54
N ARG A 30 -12.36 6.92 4.14
CA ARG A 30 -12.88 6.36 2.88
C ARG A 30 -12.18 6.94 1.65
N ALA A 31 -11.99 8.27 1.60
CA ALA A 31 -11.26 8.92 0.52
C ALA A 31 -9.77 8.55 0.51
N ASP A 32 -9.16 8.42 1.68
CA ASP A 32 -7.74 8.08 1.80
C ASP A 32 -7.47 6.62 1.39
N ILE A 33 -8.34 5.66 1.77
CA ILE A 33 -8.20 4.27 1.30
C ILE A 33 -8.45 4.12 -0.20
N ASP A 34 -9.28 4.98 -0.81
CA ASP A 34 -9.46 5.03 -2.27
C ASP A 34 -8.18 5.49 -2.99
N ARG A 35 -7.48 6.49 -2.46
CA ARG A 35 -6.19 6.92 -3.01
C ARG A 35 -5.10 5.85 -2.85
N VAL A 36 -5.05 5.19 -1.70
CA VAL A 36 -4.14 4.04 -1.48
C VAL A 36 -4.44 2.93 -2.49
N LYS A 37 -5.72 2.64 -2.76
CA LYS A 37 -6.13 1.65 -3.76
C LYS A 37 -5.60 2.00 -5.15
N GLU A 38 -5.75 3.25 -5.59
CA GLU A 38 -5.25 3.72 -6.87
C GLU A 38 -3.71 3.58 -6.97
N ASP A 39 -2.99 3.99 -5.92
CA ASP A 39 -1.53 3.85 -5.85
C ASP A 39 -1.09 2.38 -5.89
N LEU A 40 -1.80 1.48 -5.22
CA LEU A 40 -1.50 0.04 -5.27
C LEU A 40 -1.85 -0.58 -6.64
N TYR A 41 -2.91 -0.14 -7.33
CA TYR A 41 -3.22 -0.63 -8.67
C TYR A 41 -2.09 -0.34 -9.67
N GLU A 42 -1.49 0.85 -9.61
CA GLU A 42 -0.32 1.18 -10.42
C GLU A 42 0.89 0.30 -10.07
N LEU A 43 1.06 -0.01 -8.78
CA LEU A 43 2.15 -0.86 -8.30
C LEU A 43 2.01 -2.30 -8.81
N PHE A 44 0.82 -2.88 -8.73
CA PHE A 44 0.54 -4.23 -9.25
C PHE A 44 0.61 -4.28 -10.78
N ALA A 45 0.11 -3.26 -11.48
CA ALA A 45 0.26 -3.16 -12.94
C ALA A 45 1.73 -3.14 -13.37
N SER A 46 2.56 -2.37 -12.65
CA SER A 46 4.00 -2.27 -12.91
C SER A 46 4.72 -3.59 -12.62
N ARG A 47 4.35 -4.31 -11.55
CA ARG A 47 4.87 -5.65 -11.27
C ARG A 47 4.55 -6.63 -12.39
N ARG A 48 3.29 -6.66 -12.86
CA ARG A 48 2.89 -7.52 -13.98
C ARG A 48 3.73 -7.23 -15.22
N ALA A 49 3.80 -5.96 -15.64
CA ALA A 49 4.59 -5.57 -16.80
C ALA A 49 6.07 -5.94 -16.66
N PHE A 50 6.66 -5.75 -15.47
CA PHE A 50 8.02 -6.16 -15.20
C PHE A 50 8.22 -7.68 -15.36
N LEU A 51 7.34 -8.50 -14.78
CA LEU A 51 7.43 -9.96 -14.89
C LEU A 51 7.26 -10.45 -16.33
N GLU A 52 6.31 -9.87 -17.06
CA GLU A 52 6.09 -10.16 -18.49
C GLU A 52 7.35 -9.86 -19.33
N VAL A 53 7.96 -8.68 -19.13
CA VAL A 53 9.19 -8.31 -19.83
C VAL A 53 10.39 -9.14 -19.38
N SER A 54 10.48 -9.47 -18.09
CA SER A 54 11.51 -10.35 -17.54
C SER A 54 11.51 -11.70 -18.24
N GLU A 55 10.31 -12.25 -18.47
CA GLU A 55 10.15 -13.52 -19.15
C GLU A 55 10.59 -13.46 -20.62
N LEU A 56 10.33 -12.36 -21.32
CA LEU A 56 10.83 -12.13 -22.67
C LEU A 56 12.36 -12.14 -22.73
N PHE A 57 13.02 -11.43 -21.81
CA PHE A 57 14.49 -11.45 -21.73
C PHE A 57 15.02 -12.85 -21.36
N ARG A 58 14.34 -13.56 -20.46
CA ARG A 58 14.74 -14.90 -20.03
C ARG A 58 14.62 -15.96 -21.12
N THR A 59 13.70 -15.81 -22.07
CA THR A 59 13.40 -16.81 -23.10
C THR A 59 13.96 -16.48 -24.49
N ASN A 60 14.56 -15.31 -24.68
CA ASN A 60 15.09 -14.85 -25.98
C ASN A 60 16.61 -14.64 -25.95
N ASP A 61 17.36 -15.58 -26.53
CA ASP A 61 18.83 -15.54 -26.60
C ASP A 61 19.39 -14.28 -27.24
N ARG A 62 18.68 -13.68 -28.19
CA ARG A 62 19.12 -12.44 -28.84
C ARG A 62 19.01 -11.26 -27.86
N LEU A 63 17.89 -11.14 -27.13
CA LEU A 63 17.73 -10.12 -26.10
C LEU A 63 18.77 -10.28 -24.97
N GLN A 64 19.12 -11.51 -24.61
CA GLN A 64 20.18 -11.75 -23.60
C GLN A 64 21.55 -11.28 -24.07
N ARG A 65 21.90 -11.53 -25.33
CA ARG A 65 23.20 -11.15 -25.89
C ARG A 65 23.32 -9.66 -26.19
N GLU A 66 22.27 -9.06 -26.75
CA GLU A 66 22.31 -7.68 -27.28
C GLU A 66 21.70 -6.66 -26.28
N GLY A 67 20.74 -7.09 -25.46
CA GLY A 67 19.90 -6.20 -24.66
C GLY A 67 20.34 -6.00 -23.21
N GLY A 68 21.51 -6.47 -22.80
CA GLY A 68 21.94 -6.46 -21.39
C GLY A 68 21.88 -5.08 -20.71
N ASN A 69 22.24 -4.01 -21.41
CA ASN A 69 22.15 -2.64 -20.88
C ASN A 69 20.69 -2.18 -20.69
N VAL A 70 19.81 -2.51 -21.64
CA VAL A 70 18.38 -2.18 -21.55
C VAL A 70 17.74 -2.97 -20.40
N TRP A 71 18.08 -4.24 -20.27
CA TRP A 71 17.64 -5.09 -19.17
C TRP A 71 18.04 -4.51 -17.81
N GLN A 72 19.31 -4.13 -17.65
CA GLN A 72 19.80 -3.53 -16.41
C GLN A 72 19.07 -2.21 -16.10
N TRP A 73 18.85 -1.37 -17.10
CA TRP A 73 18.08 -0.14 -16.93
C TRP A 73 16.64 -0.43 -16.48
N LEU A 74 15.94 -1.39 -17.10
CA LEU A 74 14.59 -1.80 -16.70
C LEU A 74 14.54 -2.30 -15.25
N LEU A 75 15.50 -3.15 -14.86
CA LEU A 75 15.60 -3.69 -13.51
C LEU A 75 15.78 -2.58 -12.47
N VAL A 76 16.67 -1.63 -12.72
CA VAL A 76 16.91 -0.50 -11.81
C VAL A 76 15.69 0.41 -11.70
N ASN A 77 14.99 0.69 -12.82
CA ASN A 77 13.78 1.50 -12.80
C ASN A 77 12.64 0.83 -12.02
N TYR A 78 12.40 -0.46 -12.28
CA TYR A 78 11.39 -1.22 -11.55
C TYR A 78 11.69 -1.27 -10.06
N ALA A 79 12.93 -1.61 -9.68
CA ALA A 79 13.34 -1.64 -8.28
C ALA A 79 13.15 -0.28 -7.59
N SER A 80 13.58 0.81 -8.25
CA SER A 80 13.43 2.16 -7.71
C SER A 80 11.97 2.56 -7.55
N PHE A 81 11.12 2.25 -8.54
CA PHE A 81 9.70 2.53 -8.51
C PHE A 81 9.00 1.80 -7.35
N VAL A 82 9.20 0.48 -7.24
CA VAL A 82 8.56 -0.35 -6.22
C VAL A 82 8.99 0.08 -4.82
N VAL A 83 10.29 0.31 -4.62
CA VAL A 83 10.82 0.74 -3.32
C VAL A 83 10.21 2.07 -2.89
N MET A 84 10.12 3.05 -3.80
CA MET A 84 9.55 4.35 -3.48
C MET A 84 8.04 4.28 -3.19
N ARG A 85 7.30 3.43 -3.90
CA ARG A 85 5.87 3.22 -3.65
C ARG A 85 5.62 2.55 -2.30
N ILE A 86 6.32 1.45 -2.00
CA ILE A 86 6.19 0.76 -0.71
C ILE A 86 6.59 1.69 0.44
N ARG A 87 7.65 2.49 0.28
CA ARG A 87 8.08 3.46 1.28
C ARG A 87 7.00 4.51 1.60
N ARG A 88 6.19 4.92 0.62
CA ARG A 88 5.08 5.86 0.82
C ARG A 88 3.98 5.23 1.67
N GLU A 89 3.63 3.97 1.44
CA GLU A 89 2.56 3.27 2.18
C GLU A 89 2.87 3.03 3.66
N VAL A 90 4.15 3.06 4.01
CA VAL A 90 4.65 2.88 5.37
C VAL A 90 5.16 4.17 6.00
N ASP A 91 5.07 5.29 5.27
CA ASP A 91 5.45 6.58 5.81
C ASP A 91 4.56 6.91 7.01
N GLY A 92 5.20 7.28 8.12
CA GLY A 92 4.57 7.70 9.37
C GLY A 92 4.58 9.21 9.57
N GLN A 93 5.03 9.98 8.57
CA GLN A 93 4.95 11.43 8.61
C GLN A 93 3.49 11.89 8.69
N ARG A 94 3.26 12.91 9.52
CA ARG A 94 1.95 13.54 9.64
C ARG A 94 1.55 14.16 8.30
N ASN A 95 0.25 14.11 7.98
CA ASN A 95 -0.33 14.61 6.73
C ASN A 95 0.04 13.83 5.46
N VAL A 96 0.54 12.61 5.59
CA VAL A 96 0.72 11.69 4.45
C VAL A 96 -0.47 10.73 4.38
N ILE A 97 -0.93 10.44 3.16
CA ILE A 97 -1.93 9.40 2.92
C ILE A 97 -1.17 8.10 2.74
N SER A 98 -1.35 7.18 3.69
CA SER A 98 -0.70 5.87 3.72
C SER A 98 -1.52 4.90 4.57
N LEU A 99 -1.36 3.59 4.34
CA LEU A 99 -1.96 2.58 5.23
C LEU A 99 -1.47 2.71 6.67
N ASN A 100 -0.18 3.02 6.88
CA ASN A 100 0.36 3.21 8.22
C ASN A 100 -0.27 4.41 8.95
N GLN A 101 -0.56 5.51 8.24
CA GLN A 101 -1.27 6.65 8.81
C GLN A 101 -2.73 6.27 9.14
N LEU A 102 -3.43 5.57 8.25
CA LEU A 102 -4.79 5.08 8.52
C LEU A 102 -4.81 4.22 9.81
N PHE A 103 -3.91 3.25 9.95
CA PHE A 103 -3.86 2.41 11.16
C PHE A 103 -3.56 3.21 12.43
N SER A 104 -2.66 4.19 12.33
CA SER A 104 -2.36 5.10 13.45
C SER A 104 -3.61 5.85 13.91
N GLU A 105 -4.37 6.40 12.96
CA GLU A 105 -5.57 7.18 13.27
C GLU A 105 -6.74 6.32 13.77
N VAL A 106 -6.91 5.11 13.22
CA VAL A 106 -7.92 4.15 13.71
C VAL A 106 -7.65 3.79 15.18
N LYS A 107 -6.39 3.60 15.55
CA LYS A 107 -5.99 3.40 16.95
C LYS A 107 -6.27 4.62 17.84
N GLU A 108 -6.03 5.82 17.33
CA GLU A 108 -6.29 7.05 18.07
C GLU A 108 -7.79 7.34 18.24
N ARG A 109 -8.63 6.92 17.29
CA ARG A 109 -10.08 7.16 17.27
C ARG A 109 -10.89 5.90 16.92
N PRO A 110 -10.85 4.84 17.74
CA PRO A 110 -11.51 3.58 17.41
C PRO A 110 -13.04 3.69 17.44
N SER A 111 -13.61 4.68 18.13
CA SER A 111 -15.06 4.96 18.18
C SER A 111 -15.68 5.27 16.81
N VAL A 112 -14.86 5.68 15.84
CA VAL A 112 -15.32 5.97 14.48
C VAL A 112 -15.76 4.69 13.76
N ILE A 113 -15.17 3.54 14.08
CA ILE A 113 -15.53 2.24 13.49
C ILE A 113 -16.33 1.43 14.52
N THR A 114 -17.65 1.51 14.43
CA THR A 114 -18.57 0.68 15.24
C THR A 114 -19.20 -0.44 14.40
N ARG A 115 -19.61 -1.51 15.07
CA ARG A 115 -20.41 -2.60 14.47
C ARG A 115 -21.66 -2.04 13.79
N GLN A 116 -22.38 -1.14 14.46
CA GLN A 116 -23.57 -0.49 13.90
C GLN A 116 -23.26 0.28 12.62
N ARG A 117 -22.16 1.05 12.58
CA ARG A 117 -21.75 1.81 11.38
C ARG A 117 -21.43 0.87 10.22
N TYR A 118 -20.66 -0.19 10.48
CA TYR A 118 -20.31 -1.20 9.48
C TYR A 118 -21.55 -1.86 8.86
N LEU A 119 -22.51 -2.32 9.68
CA LEU A 119 -23.73 -2.95 9.20
C LEU A 119 -24.66 -1.96 8.48
N THR A 120 -24.75 -0.73 8.96
CA THR A 120 -25.55 0.33 8.33
C THR A 120 -25.01 0.70 6.94
N MET A 121 -23.68 0.82 6.81
CA MET A 121 -22.99 1.09 5.54
C MET A 121 -23.33 0.03 4.48
N LEU A 122 -23.37 -1.24 4.89
CA LEU A 122 -23.72 -2.38 4.02
C LEU A 122 -25.21 -2.40 3.60
N ARG A 123 -26.05 -1.54 4.18
CA ARG A 123 -27.51 -1.48 3.94
C ARG A 123 -28.24 -2.79 4.19
N VAL A 124 -27.70 -3.63 5.09
CA VAL A 124 -28.30 -4.91 5.48
C VAL A 124 -29.23 -4.71 6.68
N LYS A 125 -30.38 -5.39 6.70
CA LYS A 125 -31.35 -5.29 7.80
C LYS A 125 -31.26 -6.48 8.74
N ALA A 126 -31.49 -6.24 10.03
CA ALA A 126 -31.58 -7.30 11.02
C ALA A 126 -32.62 -8.35 10.60
N GLY A 127 -32.21 -9.63 10.64
CA GLY A 127 -33.02 -10.76 10.19
C GLY A 127 -32.77 -11.21 8.74
N GLU A 128 -32.07 -10.43 7.92
CA GLU A 128 -31.66 -10.87 6.57
C GLU A 128 -30.45 -11.81 6.63
N PRO A 129 -30.36 -12.83 5.76
CA PRO A 129 -29.19 -13.72 5.73
C PRO A 129 -27.85 -12.97 5.58
N LEU A 130 -27.82 -11.91 4.78
CA LEU A 130 -26.63 -11.08 4.59
C LEU A 130 -26.24 -10.31 5.85
N TYR A 131 -27.21 -9.92 6.70
CA TYR A 131 -26.90 -9.32 7.99
C TYR A 131 -26.13 -10.29 8.88
N VAL A 132 -26.62 -11.53 9.00
CA VAL A 132 -25.98 -12.57 9.84
C VAL A 132 -24.54 -12.84 9.40
N VAL A 133 -24.31 -12.98 8.10
CA VAL A 133 -22.96 -13.24 7.56
C VAL A 133 -22.01 -12.07 7.85
N ASN A 134 -22.46 -10.83 7.65
CA ASN A 134 -21.63 -9.65 7.88
C ASN A 134 -21.38 -9.38 9.37
N ASP A 135 -22.37 -9.64 10.22
CA ASP A 135 -22.25 -9.52 11.67
C ASP A 135 -21.25 -10.54 12.25
N GLN A 136 -21.30 -11.79 11.75
CA GLN A 136 -20.30 -12.82 12.06
C GLN A 136 -18.92 -12.46 11.54
N TYR A 137 -18.82 -11.90 10.33
CA TYR A 137 -17.56 -11.43 9.77
C TYR A 137 -16.94 -10.33 10.64
N PHE A 138 -17.74 -9.33 11.06
CA PHE A 138 -17.28 -8.29 11.97
C PHE A 138 -16.79 -8.87 13.29
N THR A 139 -17.58 -9.77 13.88
CA THR A 139 -17.22 -10.49 15.10
C THR A 139 -15.89 -11.24 14.97
N LYS A 140 -15.67 -11.94 13.85
CA LYS A 140 -14.46 -12.73 13.65
C LYS A 140 -13.23 -11.89 13.36
N ARG A 141 -13.40 -10.77 12.66
CA ARG A 141 -12.28 -10.01 12.07
C ARG A 141 -11.92 -8.73 12.82
N TRP A 142 -12.90 -8.07 13.43
CA TRP A 142 -12.79 -6.70 13.92
C TRP A 142 -13.20 -6.51 15.38
N ALA A 143 -14.04 -7.40 15.94
CA ALA A 143 -14.49 -7.34 17.32
C ALA A 143 -13.42 -7.78 18.32
N ARG A 144 -13.52 -7.27 19.56
CA ARG A 144 -12.72 -7.79 20.66
C ARG A 144 -13.35 -9.08 21.19
N PRO A 145 -12.55 -10.08 21.61
CA PRO A 145 -13.09 -11.34 22.14
C PRO A 145 -14.04 -11.16 23.34
N ASP A 146 -13.87 -10.08 24.12
CA ASP A 146 -14.61 -9.78 25.34
C ASP A 146 -15.83 -8.85 25.14
N ALA A 147 -16.03 -8.28 23.94
CA ALA A 147 -17.07 -7.29 23.66
C ALA A 147 -18.13 -7.75 22.64
N VAL A 148 -18.12 -9.04 22.29
CA VAL A 148 -18.93 -9.62 21.22
C VAL A 148 -20.44 -9.40 21.46
N GLY A 149 -21.10 -8.82 20.46
CA GLY A 149 -22.57 -8.78 20.37
C GLY A 149 -23.22 -7.46 20.79
N CYS A 150 -22.44 -6.44 21.15
CA CYS A 150 -22.96 -5.08 21.39
C CYS A 150 -22.97 -4.24 20.10
N ALA A 151 -24.02 -3.45 19.87
CA ALA A 151 -24.12 -2.56 18.69
C ALA A 151 -23.08 -1.43 18.72
N ASP A 152 -22.75 -0.93 19.91
CA ASP A 152 -21.72 0.10 20.17
C ASP A 152 -20.31 -0.51 20.29
N GLU A 153 -20.16 -1.78 19.93
CA GLU A 153 -18.84 -2.42 19.85
C GLU A 153 -17.99 -1.71 18.80
N ILE A 154 -16.85 -1.22 19.27
CA ILE A 154 -15.81 -0.59 18.46
C ILE A 154 -14.80 -1.62 17.96
N ILE A 155 -14.07 -1.27 16.90
CA ILE A 155 -12.96 -2.09 16.39
C ILE A 155 -11.91 -2.40 17.47
N ASP A 156 -11.38 -3.62 17.42
CA ASP A 156 -10.26 -4.07 18.24
C ASP A 156 -8.95 -3.37 17.82
N VAL A 157 -8.47 -2.48 18.69
CA VAL A 157 -7.22 -1.73 18.49
C VAL A 157 -6.01 -2.66 18.44
N GLU A 158 -6.00 -3.76 19.20
CA GLU A 158 -4.88 -4.72 19.16
C GLU A 158 -4.81 -5.43 17.81
N ARG A 159 -5.96 -5.64 17.17
CA ARG A 159 -5.99 -6.16 15.81
C ARG A 159 -5.37 -5.20 14.80
N VAL A 160 -5.72 -3.91 14.89
CA VAL A 160 -5.16 -2.86 14.02
C VAL A 160 -3.66 -2.74 14.21
N GLU A 161 -3.19 -2.81 15.45
CA GLU A 161 -1.76 -2.81 15.79
C GLU A 161 -1.03 -4.05 15.28
N SER A 162 -1.66 -5.23 15.34
CA SER A 162 -1.11 -6.45 14.76
C SER A 162 -0.97 -6.34 13.23
N ASP A 163 -1.99 -5.83 12.56
CA ASP A 163 -2.00 -5.58 11.11
C ASP A 163 -0.89 -4.58 10.74
N ARG A 164 -0.72 -3.49 11.50
CA ARG A 164 0.38 -2.52 11.33
C ARG A 164 1.77 -3.15 11.52
N ARG A 165 1.96 -3.99 12.55
CA ARG A 165 3.24 -4.70 12.77
C ARG A 165 3.54 -5.68 11.63
N ALA A 166 2.52 -6.32 11.07
CA ALA A 166 2.69 -7.20 9.92
C ALA A 166 3.16 -6.41 8.68
N LEU A 167 2.56 -5.24 8.44
CA LEU A 167 2.98 -4.32 7.37
C LEU A 167 4.44 -3.87 7.53
N ASP A 168 4.81 -3.40 8.73
CA ASP A 168 6.18 -2.96 9.02
C ASP A 168 7.18 -4.09 8.81
N LYS A 169 6.90 -5.27 9.36
CA LYS A 169 7.76 -6.46 9.22
C LYS A 169 7.96 -6.85 7.75
N ALA A 170 6.89 -6.89 6.96
CA ALA A 170 6.95 -7.32 5.56
C ALA A 170 7.68 -6.30 4.67
N THR A 171 7.54 -5.01 4.96
CA THR A 171 8.11 -3.92 4.14
C THR A 171 9.52 -3.50 4.56
N LYS A 172 9.96 -3.84 5.78
CA LYS A 172 11.27 -3.47 6.32
C LYS A 172 12.45 -3.73 5.37
N PRO A 173 12.58 -4.90 4.72
CA PRO A 173 13.69 -5.13 3.79
C PRO A 173 13.70 -4.13 2.62
N VAL A 174 12.51 -3.81 2.09
CA VAL A 174 12.35 -2.83 1.00
C VAL A 174 12.68 -1.42 1.47
N GLN A 175 12.25 -1.05 2.68
CA GLN A 175 12.57 0.24 3.28
C GLN A 175 14.07 0.43 3.50
N GLU A 176 14.78 -0.61 3.94
CA GLU A 176 16.23 -0.56 4.16
C GLU A 176 16.98 -0.24 2.87
N VAL A 177 16.57 -0.86 1.75
CA VAL A 177 17.13 -0.57 0.41
C VAL A 177 16.82 0.88 -0.01
N GLY A 178 15.57 1.30 0.18
CA GLY A 178 15.15 2.67 -0.12
C GLY A 178 15.97 3.71 0.64
N ASN A 179 16.20 3.49 1.93
CA ASN A 179 16.93 4.42 2.77
C ASN A 179 18.45 4.38 2.53
N ARG A 180 19.06 3.20 2.27
CA ARG A 180 20.52 3.07 2.18
C ARG A 180 21.09 3.25 0.79
N SER A 181 20.32 2.91 -0.24
CA SER A 181 20.82 2.77 -1.61
C SER A 181 20.16 3.73 -2.60
N ILE A 182 18.87 4.04 -2.43
CA ILE A 182 18.12 4.90 -3.38
C ILE A 182 18.04 6.35 -2.90
N ALA A 183 17.52 6.59 -1.69
CA ALA A 183 17.27 7.94 -1.17
C ALA A 183 18.50 8.59 -0.54
N HIS A 184 19.38 7.78 0.07
CA HIS A 184 20.64 8.25 0.64
C HIS A 184 21.81 7.42 0.09
N ARG A 185 22.99 8.03 -0.03
CA ARG A 185 24.24 7.33 -0.38
C ARG A 185 25.03 7.06 0.90
N GLN A 186 24.56 6.10 1.70
CA GLN A 186 25.21 5.78 2.96
C GLN A 186 26.54 5.06 2.70
N ARG A 187 27.55 5.27 3.56
CA ARG A 187 28.83 4.56 3.51
C ARG A 187 28.74 3.19 4.20
N VAL A 188 27.73 2.41 3.85
CA VAL A 188 27.51 1.03 4.32
C VAL A 188 27.25 0.16 3.11
N GLU A 189 27.44 -1.16 3.26
CA GLU A 189 27.11 -2.10 2.20
C GLU A 189 25.64 -1.91 1.75
N PRO A 190 25.38 -1.84 0.42
CA PRO A 190 24.02 -1.75 -0.09
C PRO A 190 23.18 -2.91 0.42
N ALA A 191 21.98 -2.61 0.92
CA ALA A 191 21.03 -3.68 1.22
C ALA A 191 20.64 -4.37 -0.10
N GLU A 192 20.59 -5.70 -0.10
CA GLU A 192 20.12 -6.47 -1.25
C GLU A 192 18.59 -6.51 -1.27
N LEU A 193 18.00 -6.06 -2.37
CA LEU A 193 16.57 -6.23 -2.63
C LEU A 193 16.36 -7.51 -3.44
N THR A 194 15.58 -8.44 -2.91
CA THR A 194 15.20 -9.66 -3.62
C THR A 194 13.75 -9.57 -4.10
N LEU A 195 13.45 -10.20 -5.25
CA LEU A 195 12.08 -10.30 -5.74
C LEU A 195 11.12 -10.95 -4.73
N PRO A 196 11.50 -12.02 -3.99
CA PRO A 196 10.65 -12.57 -2.93
C PRO A 196 10.33 -11.58 -1.81
N ALA A 197 11.27 -10.71 -1.43
CA ALA A 197 11.01 -9.69 -0.41
C ALA A 197 10.01 -8.62 -0.90
N VAL A 198 10.09 -8.25 -2.18
CA VAL A 198 9.10 -7.38 -2.83
C VAL A 198 7.73 -8.06 -2.87
N ASP A 199 7.68 -9.31 -3.29
CA ASP A 199 6.43 -10.06 -3.43
C ASP A 199 5.71 -10.24 -2.08
N GLU A 200 6.45 -10.52 -1.01
CA GLU A 200 5.88 -10.62 0.33
C GLU A 200 5.33 -9.27 0.82
N ALA A 201 6.05 -8.18 0.57
CA ALA A 201 5.57 -6.83 0.91
C ALA A 201 4.26 -6.49 0.17
N LEU A 202 4.19 -6.80 -1.13
CA LEU A 202 2.99 -6.56 -1.94
C LEU A 202 1.81 -7.43 -1.52
N ARG A 203 2.05 -8.71 -1.19
CA ARG A 203 1.01 -9.61 -0.67
C ARG A 203 0.36 -9.05 0.60
N VAL A 204 1.18 -8.60 1.56
CA VAL A 204 0.67 -8.02 2.81
C VAL A 204 -0.06 -6.71 2.56
N LEU A 205 0.45 -5.83 1.69
CA LEU A 205 -0.22 -4.60 1.29
C LEU A 205 -1.60 -4.88 0.68
N GLU A 206 -1.71 -5.85 -0.23
CA GLU A 206 -2.99 -6.23 -0.84
C GLU A 206 -3.98 -6.80 0.17
N GLU A 207 -3.54 -7.72 1.05
CA GLU A 207 -4.40 -8.31 2.07
C GLU A 207 -4.96 -7.27 3.04
N LEU A 208 -4.13 -6.31 3.44
CA LEU A 208 -4.53 -5.21 4.30
C LEU A 208 -5.46 -4.24 3.56
N LEU A 209 -5.12 -3.82 2.33
CA LEU A 209 -6.01 -2.99 1.53
C LEU A 209 -7.38 -3.65 1.38
N LYS A 210 -7.45 -4.94 0.99
CA LYS A 210 -8.71 -5.68 0.88
C LYS A 210 -9.51 -5.67 2.17
N SER A 211 -8.86 -5.95 3.30
CA SER A 211 -9.51 -5.99 4.61
C SER A 211 -10.12 -4.63 4.99
N TYR A 212 -9.33 -3.56 4.91
CA TYR A 212 -9.76 -2.23 5.33
C TYR A 212 -10.71 -1.57 4.32
N TYR A 213 -10.60 -1.91 3.03
CA TYR A 213 -11.55 -1.44 2.02
C TYR A 213 -12.95 -2.05 2.23
N VAL A 214 -13.04 -3.35 2.55
CA VAL A 214 -14.31 -3.98 2.95
C VAL A 214 -14.87 -3.32 4.20
N LEU A 215 -14.02 -3.03 5.19
CA LEU A 215 -14.43 -2.38 6.43
C LEU A 215 -15.01 -0.97 6.22
N LEU A 216 -14.38 -0.17 5.34
CA LEU A 216 -14.72 1.25 5.15
C LEU A 216 -15.73 1.53 4.02
N HIS A 217 -15.84 0.65 3.03
CA HIS A 217 -16.75 0.81 1.89
C HIS A 217 -17.81 -0.29 1.77
N GLY A 218 -17.67 -1.39 2.50
CA GLY A 218 -18.61 -2.52 2.40
C GLY A 218 -18.54 -3.24 1.05
N ALA A 219 -17.48 -3.01 0.29
CA ALA A 219 -17.26 -3.58 -1.03
C ALA A 219 -15.99 -4.44 -1.01
N SER A 220 -16.02 -5.58 -1.69
CA SER A 220 -14.84 -6.42 -1.85
C SER A 220 -13.99 -5.95 -3.02
N LEU A 221 -12.67 -5.91 -2.84
CA LEU A 221 -11.71 -5.80 -3.93
C LEU A 221 -11.34 -7.23 -4.34
N SER A 222 -11.79 -7.68 -5.51
CA SER A 222 -11.52 -9.03 -6.01
C SER A 222 -10.01 -9.27 -6.18
N GLN A 223 -9.32 -8.33 -6.82
CA GLN A 223 -7.87 -8.33 -7.02
C GLN A 223 -7.32 -6.90 -7.05
N ALA A 224 -6.09 -6.72 -6.58
CA ALA A 224 -5.38 -5.44 -6.70
C ALA A 224 -4.76 -5.23 -8.09
N GLU A 225 -4.63 -6.29 -8.88
CA GLU A 225 -4.05 -6.23 -10.22
C GLU A 225 -5.13 -5.89 -11.27
N PRO A 226 -4.99 -4.76 -12.00
CA PRO A 226 -5.96 -4.39 -13.03
C PRO A 226 -5.86 -5.31 -14.26
N ILE A 227 -7.00 -5.57 -14.89
CA ILE A 227 -7.05 -6.34 -16.14
C ILE A 227 -6.48 -5.47 -17.26
N PRO A 228 -5.51 -5.97 -18.06
CA PRO A 228 -4.94 -5.22 -19.17
C PRO A 228 -6.00 -4.97 -20.25
N GLN A 229 -6.11 -3.74 -20.75
CA GLN A 229 -7.04 -3.41 -21.84
C GLN A 229 -6.52 -3.81 -23.22
N TYR A 230 -5.19 -3.92 -23.36
CA TYR A 230 -4.49 -4.25 -24.59
C TYR A 230 -3.54 -5.42 -24.35
N ASP A 231 -3.14 -6.09 -25.43
CA ASP A 231 -2.00 -7.01 -25.39
C ASP A 231 -0.72 -6.23 -25.09
N THR A 232 -0.25 -6.31 -23.85
CA THR A 232 0.96 -5.61 -23.38
C THR A 232 2.23 -6.12 -24.03
N LEU A 233 2.21 -7.31 -24.63
CA LEU A 233 3.37 -7.91 -25.28
C LEU A 233 3.41 -7.67 -26.79
N ALA A 234 2.28 -7.32 -27.42
CA ALA A 234 2.21 -7.05 -28.86
C ALA A 234 3.23 -6.01 -29.33
N VAL A 235 3.58 -5.04 -28.47
CA VAL A 235 4.59 -4.02 -28.78
C VAL A 235 5.96 -4.63 -29.09
N TYR A 236 6.33 -5.78 -28.52
CA TYR A 236 7.64 -6.41 -28.74
C TYR A 236 7.69 -7.29 -30.00
N SER A 237 6.60 -7.38 -30.76
CA SER A 237 6.49 -8.30 -31.90
C SER A 237 6.92 -7.72 -33.25
N PHE A 238 7.27 -6.43 -33.31
CA PHE A 238 7.67 -5.76 -34.56
C PHE A 238 8.86 -4.81 -34.36
N PRO A 239 9.61 -4.46 -35.42
CA PRO A 239 10.74 -3.53 -35.32
C PRO A 239 10.29 -2.10 -34.99
N TRP A 240 10.95 -1.45 -34.02
CA TRP A 240 10.62 -0.07 -33.60
C TRP A 240 11.42 0.99 -34.34
N ALA A 241 12.64 0.66 -34.78
CA ALA A 241 13.49 1.55 -35.56
C ALA A 241 13.50 1.10 -37.03
N SER A 242 13.23 2.04 -37.93
CA SER A 242 13.56 1.88 -39.35
C SER A 242 15.07 2.07 -39.54
N LYS A 243 15.69 1.31 -40.44
CA LYS A 243 17.15 1.36 -40.72
C LYS A 243 17.67 2.72 -41.27
N GLN A 244 16.89 3.79 -41.24
CA GLN A 244 17.19 5.05 -41.93
C GLN A 244 17.95 6.09 -41.07
N HIS A 245 18.33 5.80 -39.83
CA HIS A 245 18.97 6.77 -38.93
C HIS A 245 20.49 6.62 -38.74
N GLU A 246 21.21 5.98 -39.67
CA GLU A 246 22.69 5.87 -39.62
C GLU A 246 23.43 6.76 -40.65
N GLY A 247 22.77 7.78 -41.22
CA GLY A 247 23.29 8.47 -42.41
C GLY A 247 23.45 9.99 -42.38
N ASP A 248 23.07 10.70 -41.31
CA ASP A 248 23.12 12.17 -41.28
C ASP A 248 23.80 12.69 -39.98
N GLU A 249 25.12 12.48 -39.87
CA GLU A 249 26.04 13.34 -39.10
C GLU A 249 27.29 13.65 -39.92
#